data_AF-A0A9P0P5H0-F1
#
_entry.id   AF-A0A9P0P5H0-F1
#
_cell.length_a   1.000
_cell.length_b   1.000
_cell.length_c   1.000
_cell.angle_alpha   90.00
_cell.angle_beta   90.00
_cell.angle_gamma   90.00
#
_symmetry.space_group_name_H-M   'P 1'
#
loop_
_entity.id
_entity.type
_entity.pdbx_description
1 polymer ?
#
loop_
_entity_poly.entity_id
_entity_poly.type
_entity_poly.pdbx_seq_one_letter_code
_entity_poly.pdbx_strand_id
1 'polypeptide(L)'
;MTKEQWRGVIQSSHPVCNTIMLFGIIVCLCAVYLLGLDGRFVTPAEYPRICQARAWLLTTGFTLSFGAMFSKVWRVHRLTTKAKSDPKVRTITITKKTKFSNKVCRIV
;
A
#
# COMPACT_ATOMS: atom_id res chain seq x y z
N MET A 1 18.85 -4.06 -21.86
CA MET A 1 17.87 -3.57 -20.85
C MET A 1 16.48 -3.76 -21.44
N THR A 2 15.86 -4.92 -21.22
CA THR A 2 14.77 -5.43 -22.07
C THR A 2 13.39 -5.07 -21.52
N LYS A 3 12.51 -4.60 -22.42
CA LYS A 3 11.11 -4.14 -22.15
C LYS A 3 10.25 -5.19 -21.42
N GLU A 4 10.68 -6.45 -21.39
CA GLU A 4 10.01 -7.58 -20.74
C GLU A 4 10.06 -7.54 -19.19
N GLN A 5 11.08 -6.91 -18.60
CA GLN A 5 11.21 -6.81 -17.14
C GLN A 5 10.04 -6.03 -16.51
N TRP A 6 9.54 -4.99 -17.19
CA TRP A 6 8.42 -4.14 -16.74
C TRP A 6 7.10 -4.89 -16.70
N ARG A 7 6.76 -5.64 -17.75
CA ARG A 7 5.51 -6.43 -17.82
C ARG A 7 5.42 -7.43 -16.67
N GLY A 8 6.53 -8.09 -16.35
CA GLY A 8 6.62 -9.01 -15.23
C GLY A 8 6.68 -8.33 -13.86
N VAL A 9 6.94 -7.02 -13.75
CA VAL A 9 6.79 -6.25 -12.50
C VAL A 9 5.32 -5.92 -12.28
N ILE A 10 4.66 -5.42 -13.32
CA ILE A 10 3.24 -5.01 -13.30
C ILE A 10 2.32 -6.21 -12.98
N GLN A 11 2.57 -7.38 -13.58
CA GLN A 11 1.80 -8.60 -13.32
C GLN A 11 2.04 -9.20 -11.92
N SER A 12 3.24 -8.97 -11.35
CA SER A 12 3.64 -9.55 -10.07
C SER A 12 3.23 -8.71 -8.87
N SER A 13 2.95 -7.42 -9.01
CA SER A 13 2.28 -6.71 -7.92
C SER A 13 0.84 -7.20 -7.92
N HIS A 14 0.38 -7.92 -6.88
CA HIS A 14 -1.06 -8.18 -6.71
C HIS A 14 -1.78 -6.84 -6.88
N PRO A 15 -2.48 -6.61 -8.01
CA PRO A 15 -2.78 -5.26 -8.49
C PRO A 15 -3.58 -4.50 -7.45
N VAL A 16 -4.48 -5.21 -6.78
CA VAL A 16 -5.35 -4.72 -5.71
C VAL A 16 -4.58 -4.15 -4.51
N CYS A 17 -3.54 -4.82 -3.99
CA CYS A 17 -2.81 -4.29 -2.82
C CYS A 17 -1.99 -3.04 -3.14
N ASN A 18 -1.49 -2.93 -4.38
CA ASN A 18 -0.74 -1.76 -4.82
C ASN A 18 -1.66 -0.57 -5.09
N THR A 19 -2.84 -0.82 -5.67
CA THR A 19 -3.87 0.18 -5.90
C THR A 19 -4.43 0.75 -4.59
N ILE A 20 -4.65 -0.09 -3.56
CA ILE A 20 -5.13 0.37 -2.24
C ILE A 20 -4.10 1.27 -1.55
N MET A 21 -2.82 0.88 -1.59
CA MET A 21 -1.74 1.70 -1.03
C MET A 21 -1.61 3.05 -1.75
N LEU A 22 -1.66 3.04 -3.10
CA LEU A 22 -1.64 4.26 -3.90
C LEU A 22 -2.81 5.17 -3.58
N PHE A 23 -4.03 4.62 -3.45
CA PHE A 23 -5.22 5.39 -3.08
C PHE A 23 -5.08 6.02 -1.70
N GLY A 24 -4.59 5.28 -0.70
CA GLY A 24 -4.33 5.81 0.64
C GLY A 24 -3.32 6.96 0.65
N ILE A 25 -2.26 6.87 -0.14
CA ILE A 25 -1.25 7.92 -0.29
C ILE A 25 -1.85 9.17 -0.98
N ILE A 26 -2.66 8.99 -2.02
CA ILE A 26 -3.35 10.11 -2.70
C ILE A 26 -4.27 10.84 -1.71
N VAL A 27 -5.03 10.12 -0.89
CA VAL A 27 -5.90 10.72 0.14
C VAL A 27 -5.09 11.50 1.18
N CYS A 28 -3.94 10.96 1.63
CA CYS A 28 -3.03 11.69 2.52
C CYS A 28 -2.50 12.98 1.87
N LEU A 29 -2.12 12.94 0.59
CA LEU A 29 -1.66 14.13 -0.13
C LEU A 29 -2.75 15.18 -0.26
N CYS A 30 -3.98 14.77 -0.57
CA CYS A 30 -5.13 15.67 -0.58
C CYS A 30 -5.36 16.31 0.79
N ALA A 31 -5.25 15.54 1.89
CA ALA A 31 -5.39 16.07 3.24
C ALA A 31 -4.33 17.13 3.58
N VAL A 32 -3.07 16.90 3.18
CA VAL A 32 -1.96 17.86 3.37
C VAL A 32 -2.17 19.12 2.53
N TYR A 33 -2.63 18.97 1.29
CA TYR A 33 -2.92 20.11 0.42
C TYR A 33 -4.05 20.98 0.96
N LEU A 34 -5.14 20.34 1.43
CA LEU A 34 -6.19 21.05 2.17
C LEU A 34 -5.60 21.77 3.38
N LEU A 35 -4.72 21.11 4.16
CA LEU A 35 -4.05 21.70 5.33
C LEU A 35 -3.40 23.06 5.02
N GLY A 36 -2.66 23.13 3.91
CA GLY A 36 -1.98 24.34 3.45
C GLY A 36 -2.90 25.45 2.96
N LEU A 37 -4.12 25.12 2.50
CA LEU A 37 -5.08 26.10 1.95
C LEU A 37 -5.98 26.77 3.01
N ASP A 38 -6.33 26.13 4.14
CA ASP A 38 -7.29 26.73 5.10
C ASP A 38 -6.83 28.05 5.70
N GLY A 39 -5.52 28.25 5.91
CA GLY A 39 -5.02 29.24 6.87
C GLY A 39 -5.39 30.69 6.57
N ARG A 40 -5.93 31.00 5.38
CA ARG A 40 -6.34 32.36 4.98
C ARG A 40 -7.74 32.49 4.38
N PHE A 41 -8.40 31.39 4.00
CA PHE A 41 -9.64 31.45 3.20
C PHE A 41 -10.90 30.99 3.93
N VAL A 42 -10.79 30.36 5.11
CA VAL A 42 -11.93 29.78 5.82
C VAL A 42 -12.53 30.73 6.84
N THR A 43 -13.85 30.88 6.79
CA THR A 43 -14.65 31.63 7.76
C THR A 43 -14.70 30.87 9.10
N PRO A 44 -14.62 31.54 10.27
CA PRO A 44 -14.54 30.89 11.59
C PRO A 44 -15.70 29.94 11.92
N ALA A 45 -16.86 30.09 11.29
CA ALA A 45 -18.01 29.20 11.48
C ALA A 45 -17.82 27.78 10.91
N GLU A 46 -17.05 27.64 9.82
CA GLU A 46 -16.85 26.35 9.12
C GLU A 46 -15.54 25.66 9.50
N TYR A 47 -14.67 26.37 10.22
CA TYR A 47 -13.40 25.88 10.75
C TYR A 47 -13.49 24.53 11.50
N PRO A 48 -14.45 24.29 12.42
CA PRO A 48 -14.53 23.01 13.13
C PRO A 48 -14.88 21.83 12.21
N ARG A 49 -15.73 22.02 11.18
CA ARG A 49 -16.06 20.95 10.23
C ARG A 49 -14.84 20.55 9.40
N ILE A 50 -14.08 21.53 8.96
CA ILE A 50 -12.90 21.30 8.12
C ILE A 50 -11.77 20.66 8.93
N CYS A 51 -11.57 21.11 10.17
CA CYS A 51 -10.66 20.48 11.13
C CYS A 51 -11.00 19.00 11.36
N GLN A 52 -12.29 18.69 11.56
CA GLN A 52 -12.76 17.32 11.70
C GLN A 52 -12.48 16.52 10.41
N ALA A 53 -12.86 17.03 9.24
CA ALA A 53 -12.67 16.36 7.96
C ALA A 53 -11.19 16.03 7.69
N ARG A 54 -10.27 16.93 8.04
CA ARG A 54 -8.81 16.69 7.94
C ARG A 54 -8.36 15.51 8.79
N ALA A 55 -8.77 15.48 10.06
CA ALA A 55 -8.43 14.38 10.98
C ALA A 55 -8.94 13.03 10.44
N TRP A 56 -10.16 13.02 9.87
CA TRP A 56 -10.73 11.84 9.22
C TRP A 56 -9.93 11.42 7.98
N LEU A 57 -9.62 12.32 7.06
CA LEU A 57 -8.87 12.01 5.84
C LEU A 57 -7.45 11.52 6.14
N LEU A 58 -6.75 12.16 7.08
CA LEU A 58 -5.40 11.78 7.45
C LEU A 58 -5.37 10.38 8.08
N THR A 59 -6.27 10.11 9.02
CA THR A 59 -6.36 8.82 9.72
C THR A 59 -6.74 7.71 8.75
N THR A 60 -7.77 7.92 7.93
CA THR A 60 -8.24 6.91 6.96
C THR A 60 -7.20 6.62 5.87
N GLY A 61 -6.56 7.64 5.30
CA GLY A 61 -5.51 7.49 4.29
C GLY A 61 -4.27 6.75 4.83
N PHE A 62 -3.85 7.09 6.05
CA PHE A 62 -2.74 6.43 6.73
C PHE A 62 -3.04 4.96 7.05
N THR A 63 -4.20 4.69 7.67
CA THR A 63 -4.64 3.34 8.02
C THR A 63 -4.77 2.45 6.78
N LEU A 64 -5.31 2.98 5.67
CA LEU A 64 -5.44 2.23 4.43
C LEU A 64 -4.08 1.88 3.81
N SER A 65 -3.14 2.84 3.83
CA SER A 65 -1.77 2.66 3.33
C SER A 65 -1.01 1.60 4.15
N PHE A 66 -0.99 1.74 5.48
CA PHE A 66 -0.33 0.80 6.38
C PHE A 66 -1.02 -0.57 6.40
N GLY A 67 -2.36 -0.62 6.36
CA GLY A 67 -3.13 -1.85 6.31
C GLY A 67 -2.85 -2.68 5.04
N ALA A 68 -2.67 -2.02 3.89
CA ALA A 68 -2.26 -2.69 2.66
C ALA A 68 -0.84 -3.28 2.74
N MET A 69 0.07 -2.60 3.45
CA MET A 69 1.43 -3.09 3.71
C MET A 69 1.41 -4.32 4.62
N PHE A 70 0.66 -4.28 5.73
CA PHE A 70 0.48 -5.42 6.62
C PHE A 70 -0.15 -6.62 5.90
N SER A 71 -1.12 -6.38 5.01
CA SER A 71 -1.74 -7.45 4.21
C SER A 71 -0.75 -8.16 3.28
N LYS A 72 0.24 -7.43 2.73
CA LYS A 72 1.35 -8.04 1.97
C LYS A 72 2.23 -8.91 2.87
N VAL A 73 2.64 -8.41 4.04
CA VAL A 73 3.47 -9.15 5.01
C VAL A 73 2.75 -10.41 5.51
N TRP A 74 1.47 -10.30 5.86
CA TRP A 74 0.65 -11.42 6.32
C TRP A 74 0.50 -12.50 5.25
N ARG A 75 0.28 -12.12 3.99
CA ARG A 75 0.22 -13.07 2.86
C ARG A 75 1.54 -13.81 2.70
N VAL A 76 2.67 -13.11 2.83
CA VAL A 76 4.01 -13.71 2.83
C VAL A 76 4.16 -14.69 3.99
N HIS A 77 3.83 -14.31 5.22
CA HIS A 77 3.93 -15.20 6.39
C HIS A 77 3.12 -16.50 6.19
N ARG A 78 1.85 -16.37 5.78
CA ARG A 78 0.95 -17.52 5.56
C ARG A 78 1.46 -18.46 4.47
N LEU A 79 2.05 -17.93 3.39
CA LEU A 79 2.70 -18.74 2.35
C LEU A 79 3.96 -19.46 2.85
N THR A 80 4.72 -18.91 3.82
CA THR A 80 5.86 -19.62 4.42
C THR A 80 5.38 -20.82 5.21
N THR A 81 4.32 -20.61 5.99
CA THR A 81 3.80 -21.60 6.93
C THR A 81 3.11 -22.76 6.20
N LYS A 82 2.33 -22.49 5.15
CA LYS A 82 1.69 -23.52 4.31
C LYS A 82 2.71 -24.37 3.54
N ALA A 83 3.87 -23.82 3.19
CA ALA A 83 4.92 -24.56 2.49
C ALA A 83 5.65 -25.57 3.41
N LYS A 84 5.43 -25.53 4.73
CA LYS A 84 6.07 -26.41 5.71
C LYS A 84 5.54 -27.86 5.68
N SER A 85 4.36 -28.08 5.08
CA SER A 85 3.70 -29.40 5.05
C SER A 85 4.03 -30.27 3.85
N ASP A 86 4.68 -29.77 2.80
CA ASP A 86 5.07 -30.59 1.64
C ASP A 86 6.40 -30.11 1.00
N PRO A 87 7.50 -30.88 1.10
CA PRO A 87 8.85 -30.43 0.75
C PRO A 87 9.05 -30.15 -0.75
N LYS A 88 8.25 -30.78 -1.64
CA LYS A 88 8.37 -30.57 -3.10
C LYS A 88 7.63 -29.30 -3.55
N VAL A 89 6.49 -29.01 -2.94
CA VAL A 89 5.76 -27.74 -3.12
C VAL A 89 6.51 -26.56 -2.47
N ARG A 90 7.29 -26.84 -1.42
CA ARG A 90 8.12 -25.87 -0.69
C ARG A 90 9.14 -25.19 -1.59
N THR A 91 9.93 -25.94 -2.36
CA THR A 91 10.97 -25.36 -3.21
C THR A 91 10.38 -24.44 -4.29
N ILE A 92 9.34 -24.89 -5.01
CA ILE A 92 8.70 -24.10 -6.08
C ILE A 92 8.04 -22.83 -5.52
N THR A 93 7.38 -22.93 -4.37
CA THR A 93 6.70 -21.80 -3.73
C THR A 93 7.70 -20.79 -3.15
N ILE A 94 8.80 -21.27 -2.54
CA ILE A 94 9.87 -20.42 -2.02
C ILE A 94 10.55 -19.69 -3.19
N THR A 95 10.94 -20.34 -4.29
CA THR A 95 11.58 -19.65 -5.42
C THR A 95 10.66 -18.59 -6.05
N LYS A 96 9.36 -18.87 -6.19
CA LYS A 96 8.38 -17.88 -6.69
C LYS A 96 8.18 -16.72 -5.70
N LYS A 97 8.21 -17.00 -4.40
CA LYS A 97 8.06 -16.04 -3.32
C LYS A 97 9.28 -15.17 -3.11
N THR A 98 10.50 -15.71 -3.20
CA THR A 98 11.75 -14.95 -3.13
C THR A 98 11.85 -14.03 -4.34
N LYS A 99 11.42 -14.47 -5.54
CA LYS A 99 11.25 -13.57 -6.69
C LYS A 99 10.22 -12.47 -6.44
N PHE A 100 9.03 -12.80 -5.92
CA PHE A 100 7.98 -11.81 -5.65
C PHE A 100 8.39 -10.81 -4.57
N SER A 101 8.94 -11.30 -3.46
CA SER A 101 9.39 -10.49 -2.32
C SER A 101 10.59 -9.63 -2.69
N ASN A 102 11.61 -10.16 -3.38
CA ASN A 102 12.74 -9.34 -3.85
C ASN A 102 12.34 -8.34 -4.93
N LYS A 103 11.26 -8.58 -5.68
CA LYS A 103 10.75 -7.64 -6.67
C LYS A 103 9.88 -6.56 -6.03
N VAL A 104 9.12 -6.88 -4.98
CA VAL A 104 8.33 -5.92 -4.20
C VAL A 104 9.19 -5.09 -3.26
N CYS A 105 10.19 -5.70 -2.60
CA CYS A 105 11.18 -5.02 -1.76
C CYS A 105 12.18 -4.17 -2.57
N ARG A 106 12.11 -4.21 -3.90
CA ARG A 106 12.83 -3.29 -4.80
C ARG A 106 12.02 -2.05 -5.19
N ILE A 107 10.73 -2.03 -4.85
CA ILE A 107 9.76 -1.00 -5.25
C ILE A 107 9.29 -0.18 -4.05
N VAL A 108 9.26 -0.80 -2.86
CA VAL A 108 9.32 -0.09 -1.56
C VAL A 108 10.77 0.18 -1.24
#